data_AF-A0A5B8XW90-F1
#
_entry.id   AF-A0A5B8XW90-F1
#
_cell.length_a   1.000
_cell.length_b   1.000
_cell.length_c   1.000
_cell.angle_alpha   90.00
_cell.angle_beta   90.00
_cell.angle_gamma   90.00
#
_symmetry.space_group_name_H-M   'P 1'
#
loop_
_entity.id
_entity.type
_entity.pdbx_description
1 polymer ?
#
loop_
_entity_poly.entity_id
_entity_poly.type
_entity_poly.pdbx_seq_one_letter_code
_entity_poly.pdbx_strand_id
1 'polypeptide(L)'
;MARLVLVLLLLFPWPLLAQDDVFQSVENWDSSALVLSAERLGSGDYLVDVWRNSTRHPVKISAGKVVWEPSAEYISALQSMAKSGALPQNRGTAWRDHARTPAFPLIVTRARVITPFGGLELQGDSLNVQEDLVKHAKRWLFEITKEEQSLGQMDLIVDSKASVLDLMQVLFSTYEIGYFRLNFVLGKGQDLRVFEAFSPVLLSAIPPDAAFVLGVYPLEKTIGFRLLDGGVDSTNCPAGHADLGLTFCAKDLSTLRKELEEMSALRPLIVAGIGPDVTLGRAIEILELVGGLSERPPVINLVVQ
;
A
#
# COMPACT_ATOMS: atom_id res chain seq x y z
N MET A 1 21.05 34.42 -36.86
CA MET A 1 20.84 34.90 -35.47
C MET A 1 19.64 34.17 -34.89
N ALA A 2 19.80 33.68 -33.66
CA ALA A 2 18.97 32.72 -32.92
C ALA A 2 17.48 33.11 -32.83
N ARG A 3 16.55 32.23 -33.19
CA ARG A 3 15.88 31.21 -32.34
C ARG A 3 15.15 31.79 -31.13
N LEU A 4 13.89 32.20 -31.37
CA LEU A 4 12.85 32.28 -30.35
C LEU A 4 12.23 30.87 -30.24
N VAL A 5 12.73 30.04 -29.31
CA VAL A 5 12.12 28.74 -29.01
C VAL A 5 11.31 28.90 -27.74
N LEU A 6 10.01 28.77 -27.95
CA LEU A 6 8.91 28.52 -27.03
C LEU A 6 9.36 27.82 -25.72
N VAL A 7 9.47 28.61 -24.65
CA VAL A 7 9.58 28.12 -23.27
C VAL A 7 8.15 27.88 -22.78
N LEU A 8 7.62 26.67 -22.97
CA LEU A 8 6.31 26.30 -22.41
C LEU A 8 6.15 24.77 -22.31
N LEU A 9 7.07 24.08 -21.63
CA LEU A 9 6.97 22.63 -21.36
C LEU A 9 7.61 22.20 -20.01
N LEU A 10 7.53 23.04 -18.97
CA LEU A 10 8.12 22.71 -17.64
C LEU A 10 7.10 22.69 -16.48
N LEU A 11 5.79 22.58 -16.73
CA LEU A 11 4.76 22.66 -15.67
C LEU A 11 3.68 21.58 -15.70
N PHE A 12 3.97 20.36 -16.18
CA PHE A 12 3.04 19.23 -16.02
C PHE A 12 3.75 18.02 -15.39
N PRO A 13 3.52 17.75 -14.09
CA PRO A 13 3.66 16.41 -13.55
C PRO A 13 2.29 15.73 -13.67
N TRP A 14 1.98 15.17 -14.84
CA TRP A 14 0.82 14.29 -15.02
C TRP A 14 1.30 13.10 -15.85
N PRO A 15 0.87 11.85 -15.55
CA PRO A 15 1.29 10.71 -16.35
C PRO A 15 0.83 10.97 -17.78
N LEU A 16 1.73 10.81 -18.74
CA LEU A 16 1.35 10.67 -20.13
C LEU A 16 0.32 9.53 -20.17
N LEU A 17 -0.94 9.86 -20.47
CA LEU A 17 -1.89 8.88 -20.97
C LEU A 17 -1.19 8.16 -22.12
N ALA A 18 -0.78 6.93 -21.88
CA ALA A 18 -0.11 6.11 -22.86
C ALA A 18 -1.03 6.00 -24.07
N GLN A 19 -0.60 6.53 -25.21
CA GLN A 19 -1.28 6.23 -26.48
C GLN A 19 -0.98 4.76 -26.79
N ASP A 20 -2.00 3.91 -26.74
CA ASP A 20 -1.90 2.47 -26.99
C ASP A 20 -1.11 2.14 -28.26
N ASP A 21 -1.17 3.02 -29.28
CA ASP A 21 -0.47 2.91 -30.56
C ASP A 21 1.06 2.77 -30.45
N VAL A 22 1.69 3.31 -29.40
CA VAL A 22 3.16 3.22 -29.21
C VAL A 22 3.58 1.81 -28.77
N PHE A 23 2.70 1.08 -28.08
CA PHE A 23 3.03 -0.24 -27.54
C PHE A 23 2.57 -1.39 -28.43
N GLN A 24 1.70 -1.15 -29.42
CA GLN A 24 1.28 -2.19 -30.37
C GLN A 24 2.41 -2.72 -31.26
N SER A 25 3.49 -1.96 -31.44
CA SER A 25 4.67 -2.40 -32.20
C SER A 25 5.73 -3.11 -31.34
N VAL A 26 5.46 -3.35 -30.05
CA VAL A 26 6.40 -4.01 -29.15
C VAL A 26 6.47 -5.51 -29.44
N GLU A 27 7.67 -6.03 -29.63
CA GLU A 27 7.90 -7.47 -29.84
C GLU A 27 7.54 -8.25 -28.58
N ASN A 28 6.82 -9.36 -28.76
CA ASN A 28 6.24 -10.19 -27.69
C ASN A 28 5.19 -9.48 -26.82
N TRP A 29 4.59 -8.40 -27.35
CA TRP A 29 3.47 -7.75 -26.70
C TRP A 29 2.21 -8.62 -26.74
N ASP A 30 1.55 -8.76 -25.60
CA ASP A 30 0.21 -9.34 -25.54
C ASP A 30 -0.79 -8.30 -26.04
N SER A 31 -1.30 -8.48 -27.26
CA SER A 31 -2.29 -7.58 -27.86
C SER A 31 -3.60 -7.43 -27.06
N SER A 32 -3.87 -8.32 -26.09
CA SER A 32 -5.01 -8.20 -25.19
C SER A 32 -4.74 -7.34 -23.95
N ALA A 33 -3.48 -6.99 -23.71
CA ALA A 33 -3.06 -6.17 -22.58
C ALA A 33 -3.35 -4.69 -22.84
N LEU A 34 -4.04 -4.06 -21.89
CA LEU A 34 -4.27 -2.61 -21.88
C LEU A 34 -3.17 -1.92 -21.08
N VAL A 35 -2.54 -0.89 -21.64
CA VAL A 35 -1.56 -0.09 -20.89
C VAL A 35 -2.28 0.85 -19.92
N LEU A 36 -1.93 0.77 -18.65
CA LEU A 36 -2.51 1.63 -17.60
C LEU A 36 -1.61 2.82 -17.29
N SER A 37 -0.30 2.58 -17.20
CA SER A 37 0.70 3.62 -17.01
C SER A 37 2.05 3.17 -17.53
N ALA A 38 2.90 4.12 -17.90
CA ALA A 38 4.25 3.88 -18.33
C ALA A 38 5.17 4.95 -17.74
N GLU A 39 6.27 4.53 -17.16
CA GLU A 39 7.35 5.40 -16.69
C GLU A 39 8.60 5.14 -17.52
N ARG A 40 9.22 6.21 -18.02
CA ARG A 40 10.49 6.13 -18.72
C ARG A 40 11.62 6.20 -17.71
N LEU A 41 12.41 5.14 -17.64
CA LEU A 41 13.56 5.05 -16.74
C LEU A 41 14.77 5.85 -17.28
N GLY A 42 15.71 6.21 -16.41
CA GLY A 42 16.94 6.90 -16.76
C GLY A 42 17.83 6.16 -17.77
N SER A 43 17.67 4.83 -17.90
CA SER A 43 18.32 4.02 -18.94
C SER A 43 17.72 4.21 -20.34
N GLY A 44 16.55 4.84 -20.45
CA GLY A 44 15.76 4.93 -21.68
C GLY A 44 14.77 3.77 -21.86
N ASP A 45 14.80 2.76 -20.98
CA ASP A 45 13.78 1.70 -20.91
C ASP A 45 12.45 2.25 -20.39
N TYR A 46 11.37 1.49 -20.54
CA TYR A 46 10.08 1.78 -19.94
C TYR A 46 9.71 0.70 -18.93
N LEU A 47 9.20 1.12 -17.77
CA LEU A 47 8.45 0.27 -16.86
C LEU A 47 6.96 0.58 -17.08
N VAL A 48 6.17 -0.44 -17.33
CA VAL A 48 4.78 -0.29 -17.79
C VAL A 48 3.87 -1.15 -16.92
N ASP A 49 2.80 -0.57 -16.37
CA ASP A 49 1.72 -1.34 -15.77
C ASP A 49 0.72 -1.70 -16.86
N VAL A 50 0.47 -2.99 -17.03
CA VAL A 50 -0.53 -3.51 -17.97
C VAL A 50 -1.67 -4.20 -17.25
N TRP A 51 -2.88 -4.02 -17.77
CA TRP A 51 -4.05 -4.78 -17.36
C TRP A 51 -4.26 -5.96 -18.30
N ARG A 52 -4.12 -7.17 -17.76
CA ARG A 52 -4.39 -8.43 -18.49
C ARG A 52 -5.01 -9.43 -17.54
N ASN A 53 -5.96 -10.22 -18.03
CA ASN A 53 -6.66 -11.24 -17.24
C ASN A 53 -7.28 -10.70 -15.93
N SER A 54 -7.82 -9.48 -15.95
CA SER A 54 -8.44 -8.78 -14.82
C SER A 54 -7.50 -8.45 -13.65
N THR A 55 -6.19 -8.39 -13.90
CA THR A 55 -5.19 -7.99 -12.90
C THR A 55 -4.13 -7.08 -13.53
N ARG A 56 -3.43 -6.31 -12.69
CA ARG A 56 -2.36 -5.40 -13.08
C ARG A 56 -1.00 -6.09 -12.97
N HIS A 57 -0.16 -5.97 -14.00
CA HIS A 57 1.17 -6.58 -14.07
C HIS A 57 2.18 -5.52 -14.49
N PRO A 58 3.29 -5.33 -13.76
CA PRO A 58 4.39 -4.51 -14.26
C PRO A 58 5.22 -5.29 -15.28
N VAL A 59 5.58 -4.67 -16.39
CA VAL A 59 6.48 -5.23 -17.41
C VAL A 59 7.55 -4.21 -17.77
N LYS A 60 8.75 -4.69 -18.09
CA LYS A 60 9.85 -3.83 -18.55
C LYS A 60 10.03 -3.97 -20.05
N ILE A 61 10.07 -2.84 -20.74
CA ILE A 61 10.26 -2.76 -22.19
C ILE A 61 11.57 -2.04 -22.47
N SER A 62 12.41 -2.64 -23.33
CA SER A 62 13.65 -2.04 -23.80
C SER A 62 13.73 -2.17 -25.32
N ALA A 63 14.05 -1.08 -26.01
CA ALA A 63 14.18 -1.04 -27.47
C ALA A 63 13.00 -1.69 -28.22
N GLY A 64 11.77 -1.47 -27.74
CA GLY A 64 10.56 -2.05 -28.34
C GLY A 64 10.36 -3.54 -28.11
N LYS A 65 11.00 -4.13 -27.10
CA LYS A 65 10.79 -5.55 -26.71
C LYS A 65 10.47 -5.66 -25.23
N VAL A 66 9.57 -6.58 -24.86
CA VAL A 66 9.40 -6.97 -23.46
C VAL A 66 10.64 -7.74 -23.01
N VAL A 67 11.40 -7.17 -22.07
CA VAL A 67 12.67 -7.74 -21.57
C VAL A 67 12.56 -8.33 -20.16
N TRP A 68 11.47 -8.02 -19.45
CA TRP A 68 11.18 -8.61 -18.14
C TRP A 68 9.68 -8.59 -17.85
N GLU A 69 9.19 -9.66 -17.23
CA GLU A 69 7.85 -9.79 -16.70
C GLU A 69 7.89 -10.51 -15.33
N PRO A 70 6.82 -10.43 -14.52
CA PRO A 70 6.71 -11.17 -13.26
C PRO A 70 6.71 -12.68 -13.49
N SER A 71 7.19 -13.44 -12.51
CA SER A 71 7.22 -14.90 -12.55
C SER A 71 5.81 -15.50 -12.72
N ALA A 72 5.74 -16.67 -13.36
CA ALA A 72 4.48 -17.39 -13.51
C ALA A 72 3.82 -17.73 -12.15
N GLU A 73 4.63 -17.96 -11.11
CA GLU A 73 4.15 -18.15 -9.74
C GLU A 73 3.40 -16.92 -9.23
N TYR A 74 3.98 -15.72 -9.40
CA TYR A 74 3.34 -14.47 -9.01
C TYR A 74 2.03 -14.24 -9.77
N ILE A 75 2.05 -14.41 -11.09
CA ILE A 75 0.87 -14.20 -11.96
C ILE A 75 -0.26 -15.15 -11.54
N SER A 76 0.05 -16.42 -11.33
CA SER A 76 -0.92 -17.44 -10.91
C SER A 76 -1.50 -17.12 -9.53
N ALA A 77 -0.65 -16.73 -8.57
CA ALA A 77 -1.09 -16.35 -7.23
C ALA A 77 -2.00 -15.11 -7.26
N LEU A 78 -1.66 -14.08 -8.03
CA LEU A 78 -2.47 -12.88 -8.15
C LEU A 78 -3.86 -13.18 -8.73
N GLN A 79 -3.92 -14.00 -9.77
CA GLN A 79 -5.19 -14.43 -10.37
C GLN A 79 -6.03 -15.27 -9.42
N SER A 80 -5.39 -16.14 -8.62
CA SER A 80 -6.07 -16.94 -7.60
C SER A 80 -6.66 -16.06 -6.49
N MET A 81 -5.88 -15.09 -6.00
CA MET A 81 -6.33 -14.13 -4.98
C MET A 81 -7.51 -13.29 -5.47
N ALA A 82 -7.45 -12.82 -6.72
CA ALA A 82 -8.50 -12.01 -7.32
C ALA A 82 -9.84 -12.76 -7.46
N LYS A 83 -9.81 -14.09 -7.66
CA LYS A 83 -11.02 -14.90 -7.90
C LYS A 83 -11.57 -15.60 -6.65
N SER A 84 -10.74 -15.83 -5.65
CA SER A 84 -11.08 -16.67 -4.49
C SER A 84 -11.87 -15.97 -3.38
N GLY A 85 -11.97 -14.63 -3.44
CA GLY A 85 -12.52 -13.84 -2.34
C GLY A 85 -11.61 -13.79 -1.11
N ALA A 86 -10.33 -14.19 -1.25
CA ALA A 86 -9.36 -14.17 -0.16
C ALA A 86 -8.98 -12.75 0.28
N LEU A 87 -9.13 -11.77 -0.61
CA LEU A 87 -8.81 -10.37 -0.33
C LEU A 87 -9.82 -9.74 0.65
N PRO A 88 -9.38 -8.85 1.55
CA PRO A 88 -10.26 -8.00 2.34
C PRO A 88 -11.28 -7.29 1.44
N GLN A 89 -12.54 -7.30 1.85
CA GLN A 89 -13.62 -6.69 1.09
C GLN A 89 -13.81 -5.25 1.56
N ASN A 90 -13.57 -4.26 0.72
CA ASN A 90 -13.74 -2.86 1.13
C ASN A 90 -14.03 -1.90 -0.02
N ARG A 91 -14.21 -0.62 0.31
CA ARG A 91 -14.35 0.45 -0.71
C ARG A 91 -12.95 0.91 -1.12
N GLY A 92 -12.92 1.81 -2.09
CA GLY A 92 -11.69 2.25 -2.73
C GLY A 92 -11.89 2.54 -4.21
N THR A 93 -10.84 3.05 -4.83
CA THR A 93 -10.83 3.33 -6.27
C THR A 93 -10.68 2.00 -7.01
N ALA A 94 -11.25 1.89 -8.22
CA ALA A 94 -10.99 0.71 -9.06
C ALA A 94 -9.49 0.58 -9.31
N TRP A 95 -8.90 -0.59 -9.05
CA TRP A 95 -7.44 -0.77 -9.16
C TRP A 95 -6.96 -0.56 -10.61
N ARG A 96 -7.79 -0.94 -11.59
CA ARG A 96 -7.56 -0.65 -13.00
C ARG A 96 -7.42 0.85 -13.27
N ASP A 97 -8.28 1.67 -12.69
CA ASP A 97 -8.39 3.10 -13.00
C ASP A 97 -7.49 3.97 -12.11
N HIS A 98 -6.75 3.35 -11.19
CA HIS A 98 -5.88 4.05 -10.27
C HIS A 98 -4.61 4.55 -10.98
N ALA A 99 -4.56 5.87 -11.18
CA ALA A 99 -3.47 6.54 -11.88
C ALA A 99 -2.24 6.70 -10.98
N ARG A 100 -1.22 5.87 -11.22
CA ARG A 100 0.10 5.95 -10.59
C ARG A 100 1.17 5.38 -11.51
N THR A 101 2.43 5.70 -11.23
CA THR A 101 3.56 5.00 -11.85
C THR A 101 3.54 3.51 -11.45
N PRO A 102 4.28 2.62 -12.12
CA PRO A 102 4.37 1.23 -11.70
C PRO A 102 4.94 1.09 -10.28
N ALA A 103 4.41 0.12 -9.52
CA ALA A 103 4.75 -0.12 -8.12
C ALA A 103 5.39 -1.50 -7.97
N PHE A 104 6.21 -1.70 -6.93
CA PHE A 104 6.69 -3.04 -6.57
C PHE A 104 5.50 -3.85 -6.05
N PRO A 105 5.03 -4.90 -6.73
CA PRO A 105 3.83 -5.57 -6.27
C PRO A 105 4.20 -6.81 -5.44
N LEU A 106 3.41 -7.11 -4.42
CA LEU A 106 3.73 -8.15 -3.46
C LEU A 106 2.46 -8.77 -2.88
N ILE A 107 2.38 -10.09 -2.90
CA ILE A 107 1.27 -10.84 -2.33
C ILE A 107 1.69 -11.37 -0.95
N VAL A 108 0.92 -11.05 0.08
CA VAL A 108 1.14 -11.58 1.43
C VAL A 108 0.03 -12.56 1.76
N THR A 109 0.43 -13.78 2.13
CA THR A 109 -0.49 -14.82 2.62
C THR A 109 -0.05 -15.24 4.02
N ARG A 110 -0.82 -16.11 4.69
CA ARG A 110 -0.42 -16.67 5.99
C ARG A 110 0.90 -17.46 5.98
N ALA A 111 1.25 -18.03 4.83
CA ALA A 111 2.36 -18.98 4.74
C ALA A 111 3.53 -18.46 3.91
N ARG A 112 3.28 -17.49 3.02
CA ARG A 112 4.26 -17.06 2.02
C ARG A 112 4.10 -15.59 1.67
N VAL A 113 5.22 -14.98 1.28
CA VAL A 113 5.28 -13.70 0.57
C VAL A 113 5.65 -13.99 -0.88
N ILE A 114 4.82 -13.60 -1.84
CA ILE A 114 5.04 -13.85 -3.26
C ILE A 114 5.32 -12.53 -3.97
N THR A 115 6.51 -12.44 -4.54
CA THR A 115 6.99 -11.26 -5.29
C THR A 115 7.05 -11.61 -6.78
N PRO A 116 7.23 -10.62 -7.69
CA PRO A 116 7.51 -10.87 -9.10
C PRO A 116 8.69 -11.78 -9.38
N PHE A 117 9.59 -11.98 -8.42
CA PHE A 117 10.76 -12.83 -8.56
C PHE A 117 10.56 -14.26 -8.02
N GLY A 118 9.42 -14.54 -7.38
CA GLY A 118 9.12 -15.83 -6.74
C GLY A 118 8.58 -15.69 -5.32
N GLY A 119 8.17 -16.82 -4.75
CA GLY A 119 7.62 -16.92 -3.40
C GLY A 119 8.65 -17.28 -2.32
N LEU A 120 8.55 -16.59 -1.19
CA LEU A 120 9.31 -16.77 0.04
C LEU A 120 8.40 -17.38 1.11
N GLU A 121 8.86 -18.37 1.86
CA GLU A 121 8.08 -18.99 2.94
C GLU A 121 8.17 -18.15 4.21
N LEU A 122 7.04 -17.77 4.82
CA LEU A 122 6.98 -17.05 6.10
C LEU A 122 7.16 -17.99 7.29
N GLN A 123 6.80 -19.26 7.14
CA GLN A 123 6.97 -20.27 8.19
C GLN A 123 8.37 -20.88 8.09
N GLY A 124 9.34 -20.18 8.67
CA GLY A 124 10.75 -20.57 8.71
C GLY A 124 11.54 -19.69 9.69
N ASP A 125 12.87 -19.72 9.62
CA ASP A 125 13.71 -18.78 10.35
C ASP A 125 13.46 -17.36 9.85
N SER A 126 12.78 -16.55 10.66
CA SER A 126 12.22 -15.24 10.27
C SER A 126 13.27 -14.25 9.74
N LEU A 127 14.52 -14.41 10.18
CA LEU A 127 15.67 -13.65 9.69
C LEU A 127 15.91 -13.89 8.18
N ASN A 128 15.84 -15.13 7.73
CA ASN A 128 16.09 -15.47 6.33
C ASN A 128 15.02 -14.89 5.40
N VAL A 129 13.76 -14.87 5.85
CA VAL A 129 12.64 -14.32 5.08
C VAL A 129 12.78 -12.82 4.88
N GLN A 130 13.19 -12.09 5.93
CA GLN A 130 13.44 -10.66 5.85
C GLN A 130 14.61 -10.36 4.91
N GLU A 131 15.72 -11.09 5.03
CA GLU A 131 16.88 -10.91 4.15
C GLU A 131 16.53 -11.17 2.69
N ASP A 132 15.79 -12.23 2.39
CA ASP A 132 15.39 -12.57 1.03
C ASP A 132 14.36 -11.58 0.46
N LEU A 133 13.44 -11.11 1.29
CA LEU A 133 12.53 -10.03 0.89
C LEU A 133 13.28 -8.73 0.59
N VAL A 134 14.27 -8.38 1.42
CA VAL A 134 15.16 -7.24 1.17
C VAL A 134 15.91 -7.42 -0.16
N LYS A 135 16.41 -8.63 -0.46
CA LYS A 135 17.05 -8.91 -1.75
C LYS A 135 16.08 -8.69 -2.91
N HIS A 136 14.84 -9.16 -2.81
CA HIS A 136 13.82 -8.96 -3.84
C HIS A 136 13.44 -7.48 -4.01
N ALA A 137 13.27 -6.75 -2.91
CA ALA A 137 12.95 -5.32 -2.92
C ALA A 137 14.10 -4.48 -3.51
N LYS A 138 15.35 -4.81 -3.18
CA LYS A 138 16.55 -4.23 -3.80
C LYS A 138 16.62 -4.58 -5.28
N ARG A 139 16.35 -5.83 -5.66
CA ARG A 139 16.33 -6.25 -7.05
C ARG A 139 15.35 -5.44 -7.89
N TRP A 140 14.14 -5.21 -7.38
CA TRP A 140 13.19 -4.29 -8.01
C TRP A 140 13.80 -2.89 -8.19
N LEU A 141 14.31 -2.30 -7.11
CA LEU A 141 14.86 -0.95 -7.12
C LEU A 141 16.07 -0.79 -8.06
N PHE A 142 17.01 -1.73 -8.06
CA PHE A 142 18.27 -1.60 -8.78
C PHE A 142 18.23 -2.19 -10.19
N GLU A 143 17.54 -3.31 -10.41
CA GLU A 143 17.53 -3.98 -11.71
C GLU A 143 16.34 -3.53 -12.57
N ILE A 144 15.16 -3.43 -11.97
CA ILE A 144 13.92 -3.13 -12.69
C ILE A 144 13.78 -1.62 -12.87
N THR A 145 13.78 -0.84 -11.80
CA THR A 145 13.58 0.61 -11.85
C THR A 145 14.84 1.44 -12.06
N LYS A 146 16.03 0.84 -11.96
CA LYS A 146 17.33 1.53 -12.15
C LYS A 146 17.51 2.75 -11.22
N GLU A 147 17.19 2.56 -9.94
CA GLU A 147 17.36 3.55 -8.86
C GLU A 147 16.44 4.76 -8.89
N GLU A 148 15.36 4.71 -9.67
CA GLU A 148 14.35 5.78 -9.64
C GLU A 148 13.54 5.72 -8.34
N GLN A 149 14.00 6.47 -7.33
CA GLN A 149 13.37 6.58 -6.01
C GLN A 149 11.93 7.13 -6.05
N SER A 150 11.56 7.83 -7.13
CA SER A 150 10.18 8.27 -7.41
C SER A 150 9.19 7.10 -7.53
N LEU A 151 9.68 5.87 -7.68
CA LEU A 151 8.92 4.62 -7.75
C LEU A 151 8.84 3.86 -6.41
N GLY A 152 9.15 4.51 -5.28
CA GLY A 152 9.13 3.98 -3.90
C GLY A 152 7.74 3.65 -3.35
N GLN A 153 6.91 3.00 -4.16
CA GLN A 153 5.56 2.58 -3.84
C GLN A 153 5.37 1.09 -4.07
N MET A 154 4.45 0.50 -3.32
CA MET A 154 4.21 -0.94 -3.33
C MET A 154 2.74 -1.26 -3.49
N ASP A 155 2.40 -2.22 -4.33
CA ASP A 155 1.08 -2.85 -4.26
C ASP A 155 1.13 -4.00 -3.25
N LEU A 156 0.32 -3.90 -2.21
CA LEU A 156 0.15 -4.92 -1.19
C LEU A 156 -1.14 -5.68 -1.43
N ILE A 157 -1.02 -6.90 -1.95
CA ILE A 157 -2.12 -7.83 -2.19
C ILE A 157 -2.16 -8.81 -1.03
N VAL A 158 -2.95 -8.53 0.00
CA VAL A 158 -2.87 -9.32 1.23
C VAL A 158 -4.10 -10.19 1.43
N ASP A 159 -3.87 -11.45 1.80
CA ASP A 159 -4.91 -12.35 2.27
C ASP A 159 -5.58 -11.78 3.53
N SER A 160 -6.91 -11.70 3.52
CA SER A 160 -7.73 -11.25 4.67
C SER A 160 -7.44 -12.02 5.96
N LYS A 161 -6.92 -13.24 5.81
CA LYS A 161 -6.56 -14.14 6.89
C LYS A 161 -5.13 -13.92 7.41
N ALA A 162 -4.26 -13.20 6.69
CA ALA A 162 -2.92 -12.88 7.17
C ALA A 162 -3.00 -12.05 8.47
N SER A 163 -2.03 -12.25 9.34
CA SER A 163 -1.93 -11.50 10.59
C SER A 163 -1.31 -10.13 10.34
N VAL A 164 -1.54 -9.20 11.27
CA VAL A 164 -0.84 -7.91 11.27
C VAL A 164 0.67 -8.11 11.41
N LEU A 165 1.11 -9.13 12.14
CA LEU A 165 2.52 -9.47 12.28
C LEU A 165 3.16 -9.86 10.94
N ASP A 166 2.48 -10.68 10.12
CA ASP A 166 2.96 -11.06 8.78
C ASP A 166 3.15 -9.81 7.91
N LEU A 167 2.19 -8.89 7.95
CA LEU A 167 2.29 -7.63 7.23
C LEU A 167 3.45 -6.77 7.77
N MET A 168 3.64 -6.69 9.08
CA MET A 168 4.71 -5.88 9.67
C MET A 168 6.11 -6.36 9.27
N GLN A 169 6.32 -7.67 9.21
CA GLN A 169 7.58 -8.22 8.70
C GLN A 169 7.86 -7.71 7.29
N VAL A 170 6.85 -7.71 6.41
CA VAL A 170 6.97 -7.19 5.05
C VAL A 170 7.23 -5.68 5.04
N LEU A 171 6.47 -4.92 5.81
CA LEU A 171 6.56 -3.46 5.83
C LEU A 171 7.90 -2.97 6.36
N PHE A 172 8.43 -3.55 7.44
CA PHE A 172 9.74 -3.13 7.96
C PHE A 172 10.88 -3.47 7.00
N SER A 173 10.89 -4.68 6.44
CA SER A 173 11.92 -5.09 5.48
C SER A 173 11.97 -4.19 4.24
N THR A 174 10.83 -3.68 3.81
CA THR A 174 10.73 -2.85 2.60
C THR A 174 10.87 -1.36 2.90
N TYR A 175 10.48 -0.90 4.08
CA TYR A 175 10.70 0.47 4.55
C TYR A 175 12.18 0.85 4.53
N GLU A 176 13.07 -0.05 4.96
CA GLU A 176 14.53 0.17 4.93
C GLU A 176 15.08 0.43 3.52
N ILE A 177 14.35 0.01 2.49
CA ILE A 177 14.73 0.17 1.08
C ILE A 177 14.08 1.42 0.46
N GLY A 178 13.25 2.13 1.21
CA GLY A 178 12.59 3.36 0.78
C GLY A 178 11.22 3.16 0.15
N TYR A 179 10.52 2.05 0.44
CA TYR A 179 9.11 1.89 0.07
C TYR A 179 8.20 2.46 1.16
N PHE A 180 7.76 3.70 0.97
CA PHE A 180 6.94 4.43 1.94
C PHE A 180 5.48 4.58 1.50
N ARG A 181 5.16 4.49 0.20
CA ARG A 181 3.78 4.53 -0.29
C ARG A 181 3.24 3.12 -0.47
N LEU A 182 2.08 2.84 0.09
CA LEU A 182 1.45 1.53 0.09
C LEU A 182 0.10 1.61 -0.62
N ASN A 183 -0.12 0.73 -1.58
CA ASN A 183 -1.36 0.57 -2.30
C ASN A 183 -1.94 -0.78 -1.91
N PHE A 184 -2.85 -0.81 -0.94
CA PHE A 184 -3.54 -2.04 -0.55
C PHE A 184 -4.54 -2.41 -1.63
N VAL A 185 -4.36 -3.59 -2.24
CA VAL A 185 -5.28 -4.13 -3.25
C VAL A 185 -6.31 -5.00 -2.55
N LEU A 186 -7.58 -4.62 -2.73
CA LEU A 186 -8.74 -5.13 -2.02
C LEU A 186 -9.72 -5.78 -2.98
N GLY A 187 -10.58 -6.66 -2.48
CA GLY A 187 -11.70 -7.22 -3.24
C GLY A 187 -12.97 -6.38 -3.08
N LYS A 188 -13.82 -6.38 -4.11
CA LYS A 188 -15.21 -5.92 -4.01
C LYS A 188 -16.09 -6.74 -4.96
N GLY A 189 -16.63 -7.86 -4.46
CA GLY A 189 -17.31 -8.81 -5.33
C GLY A 189 -16.33 -9.45 -6.30
N GLN A 190 -16.50 -9.22 -7.61
CA GLN A 190 -15.56 -9.68 -8.65
C GLN A 190 -14.54 -8.61 -9.07
N ASP A 191 -14.65 -7.38 -8.54
CA ASP A 191 -13.75 -6.28 -8.87
C ASP A 191 -12.58 -6.19 -7.89
N LEU A 192 -11.47 -5.62 -8.35
CA LEU A 192 -10.33 -5.23 -7.52
C LEU A 192 -10.35 -3.72 -7.27
N ARG A 193 -10.15 -3.35 -6.01
CA ARG A 193 -10.07 -1.97 -5.52
C ARG A 193 -8.70 -1.69 -4.94
N VAL A 194 -8.38 -0.41 -4.79
CA VAL A 194 -7.14 0.02 -4.16
C VAL A 194 -7.39 1.13 -3.15
N PHE A 195 -6.62 1.08 -2.07
CA PHE A 195 -6.58 2.06 -1.00
C PHE A 195 -5.13 2.44 -0.72
N GLU A 196 -4.85 3.75 -0.69
CA GLU A 196 -3.52 4.26 -0.42
C GLU A 196 -3.28 4.47 1.07
N ALA A 197 -2.07 4.16 1.52
CA ALA A 197 -1.58 4.47 2.85
C ALA A 197 -0.07 4.72 2.82
N PHE A 198 0.49 5.17 3.93
CA PHE A 198 1.94 5.25 4.11
C PHE A 198 2.44 4.18 5.08
N SER A 199 3.65 3.69 4.81
CA SER A 199 4.41 2.72 5.60
C SER A 199 4.63 3.18 7.05
N PRO A 200 4.89 2.27 8.02
CA PRO A 200 5.06 2.59 9.43
C PRO A 200 6.00 3.76 9.68
N VAL A 201 5.51 4.81 10.32
CA VAL A 201 6.37 5.85 10.91
C VAL A 201 6.68 5.43 12.34
N LEU A 202 7.95 5.42 12.74
CA LEU A 202 8.31 5.19 14.14
C LEU A 202 7.61 6.26 15.00
N LEU A 203 6.90 5.87 16.07
CA LEU A 203 6.16 6.82 16.93
C LEU A 203 7.04 8.01 17.39
N SER A 204 8.32 7.75 17.64
CA SER A 204 9.32 8.75 18.03
C SER A 204 9.61 9.81 16.95
N ALA A 205 9.26 9.55 15.69
CA ALA A 205 9.43 10.47 14.57
C ALA A 205 8.21 11.37 14.34
N ILE A 206 7.11 11.19 15.08
CA ILE A 206 5.91 12.02 14.98
C ILE A 206 6.00 13.14 16.02
N PRO A 207 6.04 14.42 15.60
CA PRO A 207 5.96 15.53 16.54
C PRO A 207 4.65 15.46 17.35
N PRO A 208 4.66 15.67 18.68
CA PRO A 208 3.48 15.49 19.54
C PRO A 208 2.25 16.29 19.12
N ASP A 209 2.44 17.37 18.38
CA ASP A 209 1.43 18.34 17.91
C ASP A 209 1.02 18.16 16.44
N ALA A 210 1.69 17.28 15.68
CA ALA A 210 1.55 17.22 14.24
C ALA A 210 0.35 16.40 13.73
N ALA A 211 -0.22 15.52 14.57
CA ALA A 211 -1.21 14.55 14.12
C ALA A 211 -2.12 14.05 15.24
N PHE A 212 -3.29 13.55 14.85
CA PHE A 212 -4.08 12.67 15.69
C PHE A 212 -3.50 11.25 15.62
N VAL A 213 -3.48 10.54 16.74
CA VAL A 213 -2.98 9.16 16.81
C VAL A 213 -4.07 8.20 17.26
N LEU A 214 -4.52 7.31 16.38
CA LEU A 214 -5.54 6.28 16.65
C LEU A 214 -4.88 4.93 17.00
N GLY A 215 -4.96 4.51 18.25
CA GLY A 215 -4.65 3.15 18.69
C GLY A 215 -5.89 2.24 18.62
N VAL A 216 -5.70 0.99 18.18
CA VAL A 216 -6.70 -0.06 18.07
C VAL A 216 -6.26 -1.24 18.91
N TYR A 217 -7.11 -1.69 19.81
CA TYR A 217 -6.80 -2.79 20.73
C TYR A 217 -7.93 -3.82 20.80
N PRO A 218 -7.62 -5.12 20.95
CA PRO A 218 -8.65 -6.13 21.13
C PRO A 218 -9.38 -5.93 22.47
N LEU A 219 -10.69 -6.19 22.47
CA LEU A 219 -11.53 -6.40 23.66
C LEU A 219 -12.10 -7.82 23.58
N GLU A 220 -12.43 -8.45 24.71
CA GLU A 220 -12.86 -9.87 24.77
C GLU A 220 -13.93 -10.27 23.74
N LYS A 221 -14.81 -9.33 23.35
CA LYS A 221 -15.87 -9.55 22.35
C LYS A 221 -15.95 -8.47 21.27
N THR A 222 -15.10 -7.45 21.32
CA THR A 222 -15.16 -6.29 20.41
C THR A 222 -13.75 -5.74 20.15
N ILE A 223 -13.66 -4.56 19.55
CA ILE A 223 -12.40 -3.85 19.35
C ILE A 223 -12.57 -2.48 19.98
N GLY A 224 -11.59 -2.07 20.76
CA GLY A 224 -11.51 -0.75 21.34
C GLY A 224 -10.65 0.18 20.50
N PHE A 225 -10.98 1.48 20.54
CA PHE A 225 -10.24 2.53 19.86
C PHE A 225 -9.79 3.59 20.86
N ARG A 226 -8.56 4.09 20.70
CA ARG A 226 -7.95 5.15 21.50
C ARG A 226 -7.52 6.26 20.56
N LEU A 227 -7.97 7.48 20.78
CA LEU A 227 -7.45 8.64 20.04
C LEU A 227 -6.58 9.47 20.99
N LEU A 228 -5.40 9.86 20.53
CA LEU A 228 -4.53 10.85 21.16
C LEU A 228 -4.52 12.10 20.27
N ASP A 229 -4.88 13.25 20.84
CA ASP A 229 -4.73 14.57 20.21
C ASP A 229 -3.64 15.35 20.94
N GLY A 230 -2.50 15.61 20.29
CA GLY A 230 -1.64 16.70 20.72
C GLY A 230 -0.98 16.58 22.10
N GLY A 231 -1.05 15.42 22.76
CA GLY A 231 -0.64 15.27 24.17
C GLY A 231 -1.63 15.86 25.18
N VAL A 232 -2.90 16.09 24.81
CA VAL A 232 -3.94 16.60 25.71
C VAL A 232 -4.84 15.46 26.19
N ASP A 233 -4.71 15.16 27.49
CA ASP A 233 -5.60 14.29 28.26
C ASP A 233 -7.03 14.87 28.21
N SER A 234 -8.02 14.13 27.69
CA SER A 234 -9.43 14.50 27.84
C SER A 234 -10.20 13.41 28.59
N THR A 235 -10.89 13.86 29.62
CA THR A 235 -11.22 13.14 30.86
C THR A 235 -12.41 12.17 30.79
N ASN A 236 -12.80 11.68 29.61
CA ASN A 236 -14.03 10.90 29.45
C ASN A 236 -13.84 9.43 29.04
N CYS A 237 -12.80 8.75 29.54
CA CYS A 237 -12.75 7.28 29.50
C CYS A 237 -13.27 6.68 30.83
N PRO A 238 -13.99 5.54 30.79
CA PRO A 238 -14.41 4.81 31.99
C PRO A 238 -13.22 4.47 32.90
N ALA A 239 -13.46 4.44 34.22
CA ALA A 239 -12.41 4.19 35.22
C ALA A 239 -11.60 2.91 34.92
N GLY A 240 -10.27 3.02 34.94
CA GLY A 240 -9.32 1.94 34.62
C GLY A 240 -8.46 2.17 33.37
N HIS A 241 -8.69 3.26 32.63
CA HIS A 241 -7.90 3.63 31.45
C HIS A 241 -7.20 5.00 31.57
N ALA A 242 -7.40 5.74 32.67
CA ALA A 242 -6.89 7.11 32.86
C ALA A 242 -5.36 7.22 33.02
N ASP A 243 -4.64 6.13 33.30
CA ASP A 243 -3.22 6.17 33.67
C ASP A 243 -2.25 6.36 32.49
N LEU A 244 -2.76 6.64 31.28
CA LEU A 244 -1.98 6.69 30.03
C LEU A 244 -2.10 8.00 29.23
N GLY A 245 -2.73 9.05 29.76
CA GLY A 245 -2.82 10.34 29.06
C GLY A 245 -3.78 10.33 27.85
N LEU A 246 -5.02 9.88 28.03
CA LEU A 246 -5.96 9.49 26.96
C LEU A 246 -7.01 10.56 26.60
N THR A 247 -7.50 10.55 25.36
CA THR A 247 -8.51 11.52 24.88
C THR A 247 -9.88 10.90 24.51
N PHE A 248 -10.02 9.60 24.15
CA PHE A 248 -11.35 8.94 23.97
C PHE A 248 -11.30 7.38 23.88
N CYS A 249 -12.43 6.71 24.19
CA CYS A 249 -12.61 5.25 24.13
C CYS A 249 -13.89 4.85 23.33
N ALA A 250 -13.77 4.35 22.09
CA ALA A 250 -14.90 3.78 21.33
C ALA A 250 -14.95 2.25 21.45
N LYS A 251 -16.16 1.69 21.62
CA LYS A 251 -16.37 0.22 21.78
C LYS A 251 -16.70 -0.52 20.48
N ASP A 252 -16.99 0.22 19.42
CA ASP A 252 -17.31 -0.29 18.08
C ASP A 252 -16.99 0.75 16.97
N LEU A 253 -17.00 0.29 15.72
CA LEU A 253 -16.70 1.14 14.55
C LEU A 253 -17.75 2.23 14.29
N SER A 254 -19.01 1.97 14.61
CA SER A 254 -20.09 2.96 14.43
C SER A 254 -19.90 4.17 15.32
N THR A 255 -19.53 3.93 16.58
CA THR A 255 -19.22 4.97 17.55
C THR A 255 -17.98 5.74 17.11
N LEU A 256 -16.91 5.05 16.72
CA LEU A 256 -15.70 5.70 16.21
C LEU A 256 -15.99 6.61 15.01
N ARG A 257 -16.76 6.14 14.02
CA ARG A 257 -17.11 6.93 12.83
C ARG A 257 -17.77 8.25 13.20
N LYS A 258 -18.81 8.18 14.02
CA LYS A 258 -19.59 9.37 14.42
C LYS A 258 -18.69 10.41 15.09
N GLU A 259 -17.82 9.96 15.99
CA GLU A 259 -16.92 10.85 16.72
C GLU A 259 -15.87 11.49 15.79
N LEU A 260 -15.29 10.72 14.87
CA LEU A 260 -14.33 11.27 13.90
C LEU A 260 -14.99 12.26 12.93
N GLU A 261 -16.25 12.03 12.54
CA GLU A 261 -17.03 12.97 11.71
C GLU A 261 -17.30 14.30 12.45
N GLU A 262 -17.52 14.26 13.76
CA GLU A 262 -17.71 15.45 14.60
C GLU A 262 -16.40 16.26 14.78
N MET A 263 -15.24 15.61 14.72
CA MET A 263 -13.91 16.22 14.82
C MET A 263 -13.43 16.97 13.55
N SER A 264 -14.32 17.17 12.57
CA SER A 264 -14.22 17.72 11.18
C SER A 264 -13.17 18.77 10.77
N ALA A 265 -12.28 19.26 11.63
CA ALA A 265 -11.08 20.03 11.29
C ALA A 265 -9.81 19.18 11.49
N LEU A 266 -9.71 18.04 10.79
CA LEU A 266 -8.71 17.03 11.09
C LEU A 266 -7.31 17.36 10.51
N ARG A 267 -6.35 17.55 11.40
CA ARG A 267 -4.91 17.30 11.14
C ARG A 267 -4.73 15.88 10.58
N PRO A 268 -3.65 15.59 9.82
CA PRO A 268 -3.41 14.23 9.32
C PRO A 268 -3.54 13.19 10.44
N LEU A 269 -4.38 12.18 10.21
CA LEU A 269 -4.67 11.12 11.17
C LEU A 269 -3.69 9.95 10.95
N ILE A 270 -2.93 9.65 12.01
CA ILE A 270 -1.99 8.53 12.08
C ILE A 270 -2.66 7.42 12.87
N VAL A 271 -2.60 6.19 12.39
CA VAL A 271 -3.13 5.02 13.12
C VAL A 271 -1.95 4.31 13.78
N ALA A 272 -1.76 4.45 15.11
CA ALA A 272 -0.55 4.00 15.82
C ALA A 272 -0.66 2.76 16.71
N GLY A 273 -1.62 1.88 16.46
CA GLY A 273 -1.58 0.58 17.09
C GLY A 273 -2.65 -0.29 16.51
N ILE A 274 -2.28 -1.48 16.05
CA ILE A 274 -3.24 -2.53 15.76
C ILE A 274 -2.70 -3.75 16.46
N GLY A 275 -3.42 -4.23 17.48
CA GLY A 275 -2.97 -5.37 18.28
C GLY A 275 -2.65 -6.60 17.40
N PRO A 276 -1.68 -7.44 17.81
CA PRO A 276 -1.21 -8.57 17.01
C PRO A 276 -2.31 -9.59 16.65
N ASP A 277 -3.35 -9.68 17.48
CA ASP A 277 -4.49 -10.59 17.28
C ASP A 277 -5.56 -10.07 16.32
N VAL A 278 -5.40 -8.84 15.80
CA VAL A 278 -6.32 -8.27 14.83
C VAL A 278 -5.98 -8.83 13.45
N THR A 279 -7.00 -9.34 12.74
CA THR A 279 -6.81 -9.78 11.35
C THR A 279 -6.57 -8.58 10.45
N LEU A 280 -5.81 -8.78 9.36
CA LEU A 280 -5.55 -7.67 8.47
C LEU A 280 -6.81 -7.13 7.80
N GLY A 281 -7.79 -7.99 7.48
CA GLY A 281 -9.06 -7.53 6.95
C GLY A 281 -9.71 -6.48 7.85
N ARG A 282 -9.65 -6.68 9.17
CA ARG A 282 -10.18 -5.74 10.14
C ARG A 282 -9.32 -4.49 10.31
N ALA A 283 -8.00 -4.62 10.25
CA ALA A 283 -7.08 -3.48 10.23
C ALA A 283 -7.36 -2.55 9.03
N ILE A 284 -7.54 -3.12 7.84
CA ILE A 284 -7.83 -2.39 6.61
C ILE A 284 -9.19 -1.69 6.68
N GLU A 285 -10.21 -2.31 7.27
CA GLU A 285 -11.51 -1.64 7.51
C GLU A 285 -11.36 -0.36 8.34
N ILE A 286 -10.48 -0.38 9.34
CA ILE A 286 -10.21 0.78 10.20
C ILE A 286 -9.42 1.83 9.43
N LEU A 287 -8.40 1.42 8.69
CA LEU A 287 -7.59 2.32 7.87
C LEU A 287 -8.42 3.02 6.80
N GLU A 288 -9.35 2.31 6.14
CA GLU A 288 -10.26 2.94 5.19
C GLU A 288 -11.20 3.93 5.89
N LEU A 289 -11.79 3.56 7.02
CA LEU A 289 -12.66 4.46 7.77
C LEU A 289 -11.94 5.79 8.06
N VAL A 290 -10.70 5.69 8.52
CA VAL A 290 -9.83 6.83 8.79
C VAL A 290 -9.48 7.61 7.52
N GLY A 291 -9.08 6.92 6.45
CA GLY A 291 -8.71 7.55 5.18
C GLY A 291 -9.89 8.22 4.47
N GLY A 292 -11.12 7.72 4.65
CA GLY A 292 -12.33 8.34 4.11
C GLY A 292 -12.73 9.65 4.80
N LEU A 293 -12.15 9.94 5.97
CA LEU A 293 -12.41 11.14 6.77
C LEU A 293 -11.32 12.21 6.62
N SER A 294 -10.27 11.92 5.83
CA SER A 294 -9.11 12.79 5.61
C SER A 294 -8.90 13.01 4.12
N GLU A 295 -8.53 14.23 3.71
CA GLU A 295 -8.11 14.50 2.33
C GLU A 295 -6.74 13.88 1.99
N ARG A 296 -6.01 13.39 3.01
CA ARG A 296 -4.70 12.74 2.88
C ARG A 296 -4.78 11.25 3.21
N PRO A 297 -4.05 10.39 2.50
CA PRO A 297 -3.92 8.98 2.86
C PRO A 297 -3.41 8.83 4.30
N PRO A 298 -3.92 7.85 5.06
CA PRO A 298 -3.46 7.66 6.43
C PRO A 298 -2.05 7.12 6.49
N VAL A 299 -1.37 7.50 7.56
CA VAL A 299 -0.08 6.93 7.93
C VAL A 299 -0.35 5.77 8.87
N ILE A 300 0.12 4.59 8.47
CA ILE A 300 0.04 3.39 9.29
C ILE A 300 1.17 3.47 10.32
N ASN A 301 0.92 3.00 11.53
CA ASN A 301 1.93 2.74 12.54
C ASN A 301 1.44 1.52 13.35
N LEU A 302 1.98 0.36 13.01
CA LEU A 302 1.60 -0.89 13.64
C LEU A 302 2.53 -1.08 14.83
N VAL A 303 2.05 -0.79 16.03
CA VAL A 303 2.75 -1.11 17.27
C VAL A 303 2.28 -2.48 17.74
N VAL A 304 3.17 -3.48 17.72
CA VAL A 304 2.98 -4.73 18.48
C VAL A 304 3.41 -4.41 19.91
N GLN A 305 2.45 -4.38 20.83
CA GLN A 305 2.73 -4.43 22.27
C GLN A 305 2.88 -5.89 22.70
#